data_AF-A0A7Z2VPM4-F1
#
_entry.id   AF-A0A7Z2VPM4-F1
#
_cell.length_a   1.000
_cell.length_b   1.000
_cell.length_c   1.000
_cell.angle_alpha   90.00
_cell.angle_beta   90.00
_cell.angle_gamma   90.00
#
_symmetry.space_group_name_H-M   'P 1'
#
loop_
_entity.id
_entity.type
_entity.pdbx_description
1 polymer ?
#
loop_
_entity_poly.entity_id
_entity_poly.type
_entity_poly.pdbx_seq_one_letter_code
_entity_poly.pdbx_strand_id
1 'polypeptide(L)'
;MRKRIMVIVVVGLLAGIVAMAADKFKGNGKQEVSGYAFDGHMSQETLNRYLSRSVKILNLAFFNEDPDKKREWLRFIANTGAKHIGRAAIIWTDFEADESMFTGAGQMAQAVHDQDPEIILQAAIFETTAQSVNHIQIPAWVFEEFGLQPEARNFSYEAMLYPDGRYLDNWGAGKSVPDITQQETQLFFFYRAKRFVDLGYESIHMGQVRLMGEKDTGYVEWNRLLKRIRAYAAEHGRRHNVLLDAHLNEAYDDEGSTSSNTSDRKLTFDFVGYPARNKPLPRFPGETKLELDFLDSFYRKTIGGLNPQGWVSSHTPYLIELDNYGGNNGNPGKSEPFWPWGYDEIAWFAHQSDDYRRSWLTYAHDWIQTNDPNGHLQMAAYNTLGNAPVGSNDYYNAIQPSEAYPSSFGDEETIKTIWGQSKESGTIEDELKDLTRTYRLSSRMIYDPRPSSAFGGDEKRLTNESGKSEYVIYKAPFASGKGVLSGFKVEVWLTVNDPSVDLQFYVSADDDIYEIYTPDRKAAESADNKTIYTGGYFPKGTKYLKIRFSDNPGAAQIGKVSLKYESIDE
;
A
#
# COMPACT_ATOMS: atom_id res chain seq x y z
N MET A 1 4.13 -90.08 6.76
CA MET A 1 4.68 -88.74 6.45
C MET A 1 3.80 -87.69 7.11
N ARG A 2 4.43 -86.70 7.72
CA ARG A 2 3.95 -85.86 8.84
C ARG A 2 3.07 -84.67 8.41
N LYS A 3 2.34 -84.16 9.42
CA LYS A 3 1.78 -82.80 9.61
C LYS A 3 0.41 -82.48 9.00
N ARG A 4 -0.61 -82.49 9.85
CA ARG A 4 -1.66 -81.45 9.87
C ARG A 4 -2.06 -81.16 11.32
N ILE A 5 -2.18 -79.87 11.62
CA ILE A 5 -2.94 -79.17 12.68
C ILE A 5 -2.06 -78.12 13.36
N MET A 6 -2.19 -76.89 12.87
CA MET A 6 -2.16 -75.60 13.59
C MET A 6 -1.81 -74.51 12.57
N VAL A 7 -2.82 -73.91 11.90
CA VAL A 7 -2.79 -72.50 11.46
C VAL A 7 -4.25 -72.04 11.26
N ILE A 8 -4.94 -71.72 12.35
CA ILE A 8 -6.07 -70.77 12.32
C ILE A 8 -5.79 -69.83 13.48
N VAL A 9 -5.44 -68.57 13.17
CA VAL A 9 -5.51 -67.35 14.01
C VAL A 9 -4.64 -66.20 13.43
N VAL A 10 -3.71 -66.45 12.50
CA VAL A 10 -2.81 -65.37 12.03
C VAL A 10 -3.39 -64.48 10.89
N VAL A 11 -4.52 -64.83 10.27
CA VAL A 11 -5.01 -64.07 9.09
C VAL A 11 -5.85 -62.84 9.48
N GLY A 12 -6.38 -62.75 10.71
CA GLY A 12 -7.16 -61.58 11.16
C GLY A 12 -6.32 -60.38 11.64
N LEU A 13 -5.10 -60.63 12.13
CA LEU A 13 -4.25 -59.58 12.71
C LEU A 13 -3.34 -58.89 11.68
N LEU A 14 -3.02 -59.53 10.54
CA LEU A 14 -2.26 -58.87 9.47
C LEU A 14 -3.13 -57.95 8.59
N ALA A 15 -4.43 -58.23 8.42
CA ALA A 15 -5.31 -57.35 7.63
C ALA A 15 -5.61 -56.02 8.36
N GLY A 16 -5.72 -56.04 9.69
CA GLY A 16 -5.90 -54.82 10.50
C GLY A 16 -4.64 -53.94 10.58
N ILE A 17 -3.45 -54.55 10.58
CA ILE A 17 -2.17 -53.82 10.64
C ILE A 17 -1.80 -53.22 9.27
N VAL A 18 -2.17 -53.87 8.16
CA VAL A 18 -1.97 -53.29 6.81
C VAL A 18 -2.97 -52.17 6.50
N ALA A 19 -4.21 -52.23 7.03
CA ALA A 19 -5.16 -51.12 6.91
C ALA A 19 -4.76 -49.89 7.73
N MET A 20 -4.25 -50.07 8.96
CA MET A 20 -3.75 -48.95 9.78
C MET A 20 -2.39 -48.38 9.29
N ALA A 21 -1.61 -49.15 8.53
CA ALA A 21 -0.38 -48.67 7.89
C ALA A 21 -0.65 -47.98 6.54
N ALA A 22 -1.72 -48.34 5.83
CA ALA A 22 -2.11 -47.71 4.57
C ALA A 22 -2.78 -46.34 4.75
N ASP A 23 -3.50 -46.12 5.86
CA ASP A 23 -4.05 -44.80 6.22
C ASP A 23 -3.01 -43.82 6.77
N LYS A 24 -1.83 -44.31 7.21
CA LYS A 24 -0.70 -43.45 7.60
C LYS A 24 0.19 -42.99 6.43
N PHE A 25 -0.03 -43.51 5.22
CA PHE A 25 0.70 -43.10 4.01
C PHE A 25 -0.19 -42.55 2.90
N LYS A 26 -1.50 -42.40 3.13
CA LYS A 26 -2.42 -41.61 2.31
C LYS A 26 -2.80 -40.32 3.04
N GLY A 27 -1.82 -39.45 3.19
CA GLY A 27 -2.01 -38.18 3.89
C GLY A 27 -0.80 -37.25 3.90
N ASN A 28 0.23 -37.49 3.10
CA ASN A 28 1.18 -36.43 2.74
C ASN A 28 0.63 -35.68 1.53
N GLY A 29 -0.55 -35.07 1.68
CA GLY A 29 -0.66 -33.74 1.11
C GLY A 29 0.40 -32.94 1.86
N LYS A 30 1.46 -32.49 1.18
CA LYS A 30 2.28 -31.42 1.76
C LYS A 30 1.28 -30.38 2.20
N GLN A 31 1.13 -30.18 3.51
CA GLN A 31 0.41 -29.02 4.01
C GLN A 31 1.11 -27.86 3.33
N GLU A 32 0.43 -27.21 2.38
CA GLU A 32 1.05 -26.15 1.60
C GLU A 32 1.61 -25.15 2.61
N VAL A 33 2.92 -24.96 2.57
CA VAL A 33 3.57 -23.96 3.41
C VAL A 33 2.91 -22.64 3.03
N SER A 34 2.27 -22.01 4.01
CA SER A 34 1.56 -20.76 3.79
C SER A 34 2.47 -19.77 3.07
N GLY A 35 1.91 -19.02 2.13
CA GLY A 35 2.65 -18.00 1.40
C GLY A 35 3.21 -16.88 2.29
N TYR A 36 2.78 -16.81 3.54
CA TYR A 36 3.23 -15.88 4.57
C TYR A 36 4.28 -16.46 5.52
N ALA A 37 4.60 -17.76 5.44
CA ALA A 37 5.55 -18.38 6.35
C ALA A 37 6.97 -17.84 6.14
N PHE A 38 7.61 -17.40 7.23
CA PHE A 38 9.03 -17.06 7.31
C PHE A 38 9.53 -17.19 8.75
N ASP A 39 10.85 -17.36 8.90
CA ASP A 39 11.58 -17.21 10.15
C ASP A 39 12.99 -16.72 9.80
N GLY A 40 13.41 -15.59 10.37
CA GLY A 40 14.51 -14.79 9.86
C GLY A 40 14.12 -14.03 8.58
N HIS A 41 15.03 -14.02 7.61
CA HIS A 41 14.84 -13.25 6.37
C HIS A 41 13.67 -13.77 5.52
N MET A 42 12.95 -12.85 4.88
CA MET A 42 11.84 -13.19 3.96
C MET A 42 12.16 -12.86 2.50
N SER A 43 11.59 -13.65 1.58
CA SER A 43 11.69 -13.37 0.15
C SER A 43 10.95 -12.07 -0.22
N GLN A 44 11.31 -11.46 -1.35
CA GLN A 44 10.58 -10.30 -1.89
C GLN A 44 9.11 -10.63 -2.12
N GLU A 45 8.80 -11.85 -2.57
CA GLU A 45 7.43 -12.31 -2.78
C GLU A 45 6.65 -12.38 -1.46
N THR A 46 7.26 -12.92 -0.40
CA THR A 46 6.67 -12.96 0.95
C THR A 46 6.40 -11.55 1.48
N LEU A 47 7.36 -10.63 1.35
CA LEU A 47 7.17 -9.22 1.74
C LEU A 47 6.00 -8.60 0.96
N ASN A 48 5.97 -8.76 -0.36
CA ASN A 48 4.89 -8.24 -1.19
C ASN A 48 3.52 -8.83 -0.83
N ARG A 49 3.45 -10.12 -0.43
CA ARG A 49 2.20 -10.72 0.07
C ARG A 49 1.72 -10.00 1.33
N TYR A 50 2.61 -9.72 2.28
CA TYR A 50 2.28 -8.94 3.48
C TYR A 50 1.77 -7.54 3.16
N LEU A 51 2.51 -6.80 2.34
CA LEU A 51 2.16 -5.42 1.97
C LEU A 51 0.83 -5.36 1.19
N SER A 52 0.55 -6.34 0.34
CA SER A 52 -0.71 -6.44 -0.42
C SER A 52 -1.97 -6.62 0.44
N ARG A 53 -1.78 -7.06 1.70
CA ARG A 53 -2.83 -7.26 2.71
C ARG A 53 -2.67 -6.30 3.88
N SER A 54 -2.20 -5.09 3.61
CA SER A 54 -1.98 -4.08 4.64
C SER A 54 -3.22 -3.23 4.92
N VAL A 55 -3.50 -2.99 6.21
CA VAL A 55 -4.46 -1.96 6.68
C VAL A 55 -3.78 -0.99 7.64
N LYS A 56 -4.26 0.24 7.71
CA LYS A 56 -3.88 1.21 8.75
C LYS A 56 -4.92 1.17 9.86
N ILE A 57 -4.55 0.62 11.02
CA ILE A 57 -5.38 0.69 12.23
C ILE A 57 -4.58 1.46 13.26
N LEU A 58 -4.68 2.80 13.19
CA LEU A 58 -3.92 3.69 14.03
C LEU A 58 -4.17 3.35 15.51
N ASN A 59 -3.09 3.05 16.24
CA ASN A 59 -3.14 2.86 17.68
C ASN A 59 -4.09 1.74 18.15
N LEU A 60 -4.14 0.64 17.38
CA LEU A 60 -4.85 -0.60 17.72
C LEU A 60 -4.64 -1.02 19.19
N ALA A 61 -3.43 -0.80 19.74
CA ALA A 61 -3.07 -1.07 21.13
C ALA A 61 -4.08 -0.53 22.16
N PHE A 62 -4.66 0.65 21.95
CA PHE A 62 -5.56 1.29 22.91
C PHE A 62 -6.96 0.69 22.94
N PHE A 63 -7.38 -0.05 21.91
CA PHE A 63 -8.68 -0.74 21.96
C PHE A 63 -8.69 -1.94 22.91
N ASN A 64 -7.53 -2.34 23.44
CA ASN A 64 -7.45 -3.43 24.39
C ASN A 64 -8.18 -3.15 25.72
N GLU A 65 -8.34 -1.88 26.09
CA GLU A 65 -9.00 -1.45 27.33
C GLU A 65 -10.53 -1.65 27.29
N ASP A 66 -11.12 -1.73 26.10
CA ASP A 66 -12.56 -1.88 25.87
C ASP A 66 -12.84 -3.24 25.21
N PRO A 67 -13.45 -4.21 25.93
CA PRO A 67 -13.67 -5.56 25.41
C PRO A 67 -14.52 -5.62 24.13
N ASP A 68 -15.47 -4.69 23.95
CA ASP A 68 -16.35 -4.67 22.79
C ASP A 68 -15.61 -4.11 21.57
N LYS A 69 -14.85 -3.02 21.74
CA LYS A 69 -13.98 -2.49 20.67
C LYS A 69 -12.87 -3.45 20.29
N LYS A 70 -12.22 -4.09 21.27
CA LYS A 70 -11.23 -5.15 21.03
C LYS A 70 -11.82 -6.26 20.15
N ARG A 71 -13.01 -6.75 20.51
CA ARG A 71 -13.68 -7.82 19.76
C ARG A 71 -14.01 -7.40 18.33
N GLU A 72 -14.48 -6.17 18.12
CA GLU A 72 -14.79 -5.67 16.78
C GLU A 72 -13.55 -5.54 15.88
N TRP A 73 -12.41 -5.09 16.41
CA TRP A 73 -11.19 -5.01 15.61
C TRP A 73 -10.58 -6.38 15.30
N LEU A 74 -10.60 -7.31 16.24
CA LEU A 74 -10.19 -8.70 15.99
C LEU A 74 -11.07 -9.36 14.92
N ARG A 75 -12.40 -9.11 14.98
CA ARG A 75 -13.36 -9.54 13.96
C ARG A 75 -13.05 -8.91 12.60
N PHE A 76 -12.80 -7.60 12.53
CA PHE A 76 -12.42 -6.90 11.30
C PHE A 76 -11.16 -7.50 10.66
N ILE A 77 -10.12 -7.75 11.46
CA ILE A 77 -8.86 -8.34 11.01
C ILE A 77 -9.10 -9.74 10.41
N ALA A 78 -9.87 -10.59 11.10
CA ALA A 78 -10.24 -11.92 10.59
C ALA A 78 -11.06 -11.83 9.29
N ASN A 79 -12.09 -10.97 9.27
CA ASN A 79 -13.04 -10.90 8.17
C ASN A 79 -12.40 -10.38 6.87
N THR A 80 -11.52 -9.38 6.99
CA THR A 80 -10.80 -8.84 5.84
C THR A 80 -9.65 -9.75 5.41
N GLY A 81 -9.04 -10.51 6.33
CA GLY A 81 -7.84 -11.29 6.06
C GLY A 81 -6.60 -10.40 5.90
N ALA A 82 -6.54 -9.33 6.69
CA ALA A 82 -5.37 -8.47 6.79
C ALA A 82 -4.17 -9.25 7.36
N LYS A 83 -2.96 -8.97 6.85
CA LYS A 83 -1.71 -9.63 7.27
C LYS A 83 -0.63 -8.66 7.73
N HIS A 84 -0.76 -7.37 7.41
CA HIS A 84 0.09 -6.32 7.93
C HIS A 84 -0.78 -5.20 8.52
N ILE A 85 -0.57 -4.83 9.78
CA ILE A 85 -1.32 -3.76 10.45
C ILE A 85 -0.37 -2.60 10.71
N GLY A 86 -0.55 -1.53 9.93
CA GLY A 86 0.23 -0.31 9.98
C GLY A 86 -0.08 0.54 11.22
N ARG A 87 0.97 1.12 11.81
CA ARG A 87 0.91 2.05 12.95
C ARG A 87 0.01 1.57 14.10
N ALA A 88 0.08 0.28 14.42
CA ALA A 88 -0.74 -0.38 15.43
C ALA A 88 -0.43 0.06 16.88
N ALA A 89 0.78 0.55 17.14
CA ALA A 89 1.17 1.12 18.43
C ALA A 89 2.12 2.32 18.23
N ILE A 90 1.68 3.50 18.66
CA ILE A 90 2.40 4.76 18.47
C ILE A 90 2.16 5.75 19.63
N ILE A 91 3.13 6.63 19.86
CA ILE A 91 2.98 7.86 20.62
C ILE A 91 3.67 8.96 19.84
N TRP A 92 2.98 10.09 19.61
CA TRP A 92 3.61 11.28 19.03
C TRP A 92 4.34 12.10 20.09
N THR A 93 3.63 12.58 21.12
CA THR A 93 4.22 13.53 22.09
C THR A 93 3.84 13.29 23.55
N ASP A 94 2.89 12.40 23.82
CA ASP A 94 2.44 12.10 25.19
C ASP A 94 3.14 10.86 25.75
N PHE A 95 4.45 10.96 25.97
CA PHE A 95 5.28 9.84 26.42
C PHE A 95 5.01 9.42 27.88
N GLU A 96 4.22 10.17 28.65
CA GLU A 96 3.73 9.72 29.95
C GLU A 96 2.82 8.48 29.83
N ALA A 97 2.15 8.33 28.68
CA ALA A 97 1.31 7.18 28.37
C ALA A 97 2.09 5.94 27.90
N ASP A 98 3.42 5.99 27.78
CA ASP A 98 4.22 4.92 27.18
C ASP A 98 4.01 3.57 27.87
N GLU A 99 4.02 3.50 29.21
CA GLU A 99 3.85 2.21 29.91
C GLU A 99 2.44 1.64 29.75
N SER A 100 1.41 2.49 29.71
CA SER A 100 0.03 2.04 29.41
C SER A 100 -0.06 1.55 27.96
N MET A 101 0.52 2.29 27.02
CA MET A 101 0.58 1.94 25.61
C MET A 101 1.33 0.62 25.40
N PHE A 102 2.50 0.40 26.00
CA PHE A 102 3.25 -0.85 25.89
C PHE A 102 2.47 -2.03 26.48
N THR A 103 1.79 -1.83 27.62
CA THR A 103 0.94 -2.85 28.23
C THR A 103 -0.21 -3.25 27.30
N GLY A 104 -0.95 -2.27 26.77
CA GLY A 104 -2.03 -2.51 25.81
C GLY A 104 -1.53 -3.12 24.50
N ALA A 105 -0.37 -2.68 24.01
CA ALA A 105 0.27 -3.17 22.80
C ALA A 105 0.64 -4.66 22.91
N GLY A 106 1.20 -5.10 24.03
CA GLY A 106 1.51 -6.52 24.26
C GLY A 106 0.27 -7.40 24.37
N GLN A 107 -0.76 -6.93 25.09
CA GLN A 107 -2.02 -7.68 25.25
C GLN A 107 -2.82 -7.77 23.95
N MET A 108 -2.80 -6.71 23.14
CA MET A 108 -3.40 -6.72 21.81
C MET A 108 -2.59 -7.58 20.84
N ALA A 109 -1.26 -7.48 20.85
CA ALA A 109 -0.39 -8.30 20.02
C ALA A 109 -0.58 -9.80 20.28
N GLN A 110 -0.67 -10.20 21.55
CA GLN A 110 -0.98 -11.58 21.91
C GLN A 110 -2.33 -12.02 21.33
N ALA A 111 -3.39 -11.21 21.48
CA ALA A 111 -4.72 -11.54 20.97
C ALA A 111 -4.75 -11.66 19.43
N VAL A 112 -4.04 -10.77 18.73
CA VAL A 112 -3.91 -10.83 17.26
C VAL A 112 -3.17 -12.10 16.84
N HIS A 113 -2.05 -12.43 17.47
CA HIS A 113 -1.25 -13.60 17.10
C HIS A 113 -1.88 -14.94 17.53
N ASP A 114 -2.67 -14.96 18.60
CA ASP A 114 -3.49 -16.13 18.98
C ASP A 114 -4.56 -16.42 17.93
N GLN A 115 -5.12 -15.38 17.31
CA GLN A 115 -6.07 -15.50 16.20
C GLN A 115 -5.39 -15.89 14.89
N ASP A 116 -4.26 -15.25 14.58
CA ASP A 116 -3.49 -15.52 13.37
C ASP A 116 -2.00 -15.22 13.60
N PRO A 117 -1.16 -16.26 13.77
CA PRO A 117 0.26 -16.08 14.07
C PRO A 117 1.06 -15.56 12.88
N GLU A 118 0.46 -15.38 11.70
CA GLU A 118 1.18 -14.87 10.54
C GLU A 118 1.14 -13.35 10.45
N ILE A 119 0.26 -12.67 11.17
CA ILE A 119 0.11 -11.21 11.10
C ILE A 119 1.40 -10.50 11.54
N ILE A 120 1.76 -9.44 10.82
CA ILE A 120 2.79 -8.48 11.21
C ILE A 120 2.11 -7.24 11.77
N LEU A 121 2.48 -6.87 13.00
CA LEU A 121 2.11 -5.59 13.62
C LEU A 121 3.26 -4.60 13.44
N GLN A 122 2.94 -3.41 12.93
CA GLN A 122 3.88 -2.31 12.77
C GLN A 122 3.72 -1.30 13.91
N ALA A 123 4.80 -1.05 14.65
CA ALA A 123 4.91 0.07 15.58
C ALA A 123 5.46 1.32 14.86
N ALA A 124 5.41 2.50 15.49
CA ALA A 124 6.10 3.66 14.95
C ALA A 124 6.90 4.43 16.01
N ILE A 125 8.04 4.97 15.57
CA ILE A 125 8.89 5.90 16.31
C ILE A 125 9.09 7.12 15.39
N PHE A 126 8.34 8.19 15.66
CA PHE A 126 8.19 9.32 14.75
C PHE A 126 9.19 10.46 15.00
N GLU A 127 9.14 11.45 14.10
CA GLU A 127 9.83 12.75 14.11
C GLU A 127 9.39 13.72 15.22
N THR A 128 9.07 13.18 16.39
CA THR A 128 8.53 13.92 17.53
C THR A 128 9.18 13.45 18.83
N THR A 129 9.62 14.41 19.64
CA THR A 129 9.96 14.22 21.06
C THR A 129 9.27 15.30 21.90
N ALA A 130 9.15 15.09 23.20
CA ALA A 130 8.49 16.03 24.10
C ALA A 130 9.07 15.98 25.51
N GLN A 131 8.83 17.02 26.31
CA GLN A 131 9.32 17.10 27.69
C GLN A 131 8.91 15.91 28.57
N SER A 132 7.81 15.22 28.23
CA SER A 132 7.36 14.01 28.90
C SER A 132 8.40 12.89 28.94
N VAL A 133 9.38 12.85 28.02
CA VAL A 133 10.49 11.88 28.09
C VAL A 133 11.34 12.04 29.35
N ASN A 134 11.37 13.24 29.96
CA ASN A 134 12.09 13.52 31.21
C ASN A 134 11.56 12.71 32.41
N HIS A 135 10.43 12.04 32.27
CA HIS A 135 9.82 11.20 33.30
C HIS A 135 10.14 9.71 33.12
N ILE A 136 10.75 9.32 32.00
CA ILE A 136 11.04 7.93 31.68
C ILE A 136 12.45 7.60 32.16
N GLN A 137 12.55 6.70 33.15
CA GLN A 137 13.83 6.17 33.60
C GLN A 137 14.49 5.34 32.50
N ILE A 138 15.78 5.59 32.24
CA ILE A 138 16.54 4.80 31.27
C ILE A 138 16.92 3.47 31.92
N PRO A 139 16.49 2.32 31.37
CA PRO A 139 16.93 1.03 31.88
C PRO A 139 18.43 0.80 31.63
N ALA A 140 19.10 0.06 32.52
CA ALA A 140 20.53 -0.25 32.41
C ALA A 140 20.92 -0.86 31.05
N TRP A 141 20.08 -1.76 30.52
CA TRP A 141 20.32 -2.43 29.23
C TRP A 141 20.40 -1.47 28.04
N VAL A 142 19.82 -0.26 28.14
CA VAL A 142 19.95 0.75 27.07
C VAL A 142 21.37 1.29 27.05
N PHE A 143 21.96 1.60 28.22
CA PHE A 143 23.34 2.05 28.30
C PHE A 143 24.31 0.96 27.84
N GLU A 144 24.08 -0.27 28.30
CA GLU A 144 24.93 -1.43 28.01
C GLU A 144 25.01 -1.73 26.49
N GLU A 145 23.89 -1.65 25.76
CA GLU A 145 23.87 -1.79 24.29
C GLU A 145 24.83 -0.79 23.61
N PHE A 146 24.90 0.43 24.14
CA PHE A 146 25.75 1.50 23.60
C PHE A 146 27.16 1.50 24.21
N GLY A 147 27.51 0.50 25.03
CA GLY A 147 28.81 0.40 25.70
C GLY A 147 29.03 1.48 26.77
N LEU A 148 27.95 2.08 27.27
CA LEU A 148 27.94 3.09 28.31
C LEU A 148 27.79 2.44 29.69
N GLN A 149 28.26 3.13 30.73
CA GLN A 149 27.98 2.72 32.10
C GLN A 149 26.54 3.08 32.46
N PRO A 150 25.76 2.18 33.08
CA PRO A 150 24.41 2.49 33.54
C PRO A 150 24.38 3.65 34.55
N GLU A 151 23.46 4.58 34.33
CA GLU A 151 23.22 5.71 35.22
C GLU A 151 21.78 5.68 35.75
N ALA A 152 21.59 6.06 37.01
CA ALA A 152 20.26 6.21 37.60
C ALA A 152 19.66 7.58 37.23
N ARG A 153 19.24 7.72 35.97
CA ARG A 153 18.61 8.94 35.44
C ARG A 153 17.49 8.64 34.46
N ASN A 154 16.74 9.69 34.12
CA ASN A 154 15.72 9.65 33.09
C ASN A 154 16.30 10.12 31.75
N PHE A 155 15.54 9.93 30.67
CA PHE A 155 15.83 10.57 29.40
C PHE A 155 15.85 12.10 29.54
N SER A 156 16.59 12.80 28.68
CA SER A 156 16.63 14.26 28.65
C SER A 156 16.11 14.80 27.31
N TYR A 157 14.96 15.47 27.36
CA TYR A 157 14.37 16.18 26.24
C TYR A 157 15.37 17.12 25.58
N GLU A 158 16.04 17.95 26.37
CA GLU A 158 17.00 18.94 25.88
C GLU A 158 18.20 18.27 25.17
N ALA A 159 18.66 17.13 25.67
CA ALA A 159 19.78 16.40 25.07
C ALA A 159 19.40 15.63 23.78
N MET A 160 18.10 15.51 23.46
CA MET A 160 17.63 14.92 22.19
C MET A 160 17.54 15.95 21.06
N LEU A 161 17.60 17.25 21.34
CA LEU A 161 17.31 18.30 20.36
C LEU A 161 18.54 18.67 19.53
N TYR A 162 18.27 19.34 18.40
CA TYR A 162 19.32 20.00 17.64
C TYR A 162 20.00 21.10 18.49
N PRO A 163 21.34 21.07 18.67
CA PRO A 163 22.03 22.01 19.56
C PRO A 163 21.94 23.49 19.16
N ASP A 164 21.58 23.79 17.91
CA ASP A 164 21.38 25.15 17.42
C ASP A 164 19.93 25.64 17.55
N GLY A 165 19.07 24.85 18.19
CA GLY A 165 17.69 25.21 18.49
C GLY A 165 16.72 25.12 17.31
N ARG A 166 17.15 24.63 16.13
CA ARG A 166 16.21 24.38 15.03
C ARG A 166 15.17 23.35 15.43
N TYR A 167 13.95 23.52 14.92
CA TYR A 167 12.79 22.66 15.20
C TYR A 167 12.40 22.54 16.69
N LEU A 168 12.92 23.42 17.55
CA LEU A 168 12.42 23.59 18.90
C LEU A 168 10.95 24.02 18.85
N ASP A 169 10.11 23.32 19.61
CA ASP A 169 8.67 23.56 19.71
C ASP A 169 7.92 23.49 18.37
N ASN A 170 8.49 22.79 17.37
CA ASN A 170 7.93 22.66 16.04
C ASN A 170 6.51 22.07 16.03
N TRP A 171 6.18 21.26 17.04
CA TRP A 171 4.88 20.60 17.20
C TRP A 171 4.06 21.20 18.36
N GLY A 172 4.44 22.40 18.82
CA GLY A 172 3.88 23.08 19.98
C GLY A 172 4.88 23.16 21.14
N ALA A 173 4.54 23.94 22.15
CA ALA A 173 5.40 24.16 23.31
C ALA A 173 5.80 22.84 23.98
N GLY A 174 7.11 22.62 24.16
CA GLY A 174 7.70 21.43 24.75
C GLY A 174 7.66 20.19 23.84
N LYS A 175 7.42 20.37 22.53
CA LYS A 175 7.27 19.29 21.54
C LYS A 175 8.08 19.60 20.28
N SER A 176 9.17 18.87 20.06
CA SER A 176 10.20 19.19 19.07
C SER A 176 10.48 18.03 18.12
N VAL A 177 11.24 18.32 17.06
CA VAL A 177 11.88 17.27 16.26
C VAL A 177 13.16 16.82 16.96
N PRO A 178 13.34 15.52 17.25
CA PRO A 178 14.60 15.01 17.78
C PRO A 178 15.69 14.97 16.71
N ASP A 179 16.94 15.17 17.11
CA ASP A 179 18.14 15.05 16.27
C ASP A 179 18.77 13.68 16.48
N ILE A 180 18.79 12.86 15.43
CA ILE A 180 19.33 11.49 15.50
C ILE A 180 20.84 11.45 15.78
N THR A 181 21.55 12.56 15.54
CA THR A 181 22.99 12.65 15.82
C THR A 181 23.28 12.79 17.31
N GLN A 182 22.26 13.09 18.13
CA GLN A 182 22.40 13.12 19.59
C GLN A 182 22.33 11.70 20.16
N GLN A 183 23.27 11.39 21.06
CA GLN A 183 23.30 10.09 21.73
C GLN A 183 22.00 9.81 22.49
N GLU A 184 21.42 10.82 23.15
CA GLU A 184 20.16 10.66 23.88
C GLU A 184 19.00 10.22 22.97
N THR A 185 18.92 10.77 21.75
CA THR A 185 17.91 10.35 20.76
C THR A 185 18.10 8.88 20.37
N GLN A 186 19.34 8.46 20.13
CA GLN A 186 19.63 7.07 19.76
C GLN A 186 19.27 6.09 20.90
N LEU A 187 19.58 6.45 22.15
CA LEU A 187 19.21 5.66 23.33
C LEU A 187 17.68 5.51 23.42
N PHE A 188 16.93 6.60 23.22
CA PHE A 188 15.47 6.59 23.28
C PHE A 188 14.83 5.77 22.15
N PHE A 189 15.32 5.92 20.92
CA PHE A 189 14.81 5.18 19.77
C PHE A 189 15.10 3.68 19.90
N PHE A 190 16.31 3.30 20.32
CA PHE A 190 16.62 1.90 20.60
C PHE A 190 15.77 1.35 21.74
N TYR A 191 15.59 2.13 22.82
CA TYR A 191 14.73 1.76 23.94
C TYR A 191 13.33 1.37 23.47
N ARG A 192 12.68 2.24 22.68
CA ARG A 192 11.34 1.97 22.15
C ARG A 192 11.34 0.78 21.20
N ALA A 193 12.30 0.71 20.28
CA ALA A 193 12.37 -0.37 19.29
C ALA A 193 12.51 -1.74 19.96
N LYS A 194 13.42 -1.88 20.93
CA LYS A 194 13.58 -3.11 21.72
C LYS A 194 12.29 -3.49 22.43
N ARG A 195 11.62 -2.53 23.08
CA ARG A 195 10.33 -2.78 23.76
C ARG A 195 9.27 -3.29 22.78
N PHE A 196 9.17 -2.74 21.57
CA PHE A 196 8.21 -3.23 20.57
C PHE A 196 8.54 -4.64 20.06
N VAL A 197 9.82 -4.93 19.79
CA VAL A 197 10.27 -6.27 19.39
C VAL A 197 9.92 -7.29 20.47
N ASP A 198 10.17 -6.98 21.74
CA ASP A 198 9.84 -7.86 22.89
C ASP A 198 8.34 -8.12 23.04
N LEU A 199 7.49 -7.19 22.58
CA LEU A 199 6.02 -7.33 22.57
C LEU A 199 5.49 -8.08 21.34
N GLY A 200 6.37 -8.52 20.44
CA GLY A 200 6.02 -9.30 19.24
C GLY A 200 5.72 -8.47 18.00
N TYR A 201 6.06 -7.18 17.98
CA TYR A 201 5.98 -6.36 16.76
C TYR A 201 7.16 -6.69 15.85
N GLU A 202 6.88 -6.89 14.57
CA GLU A 202 7.85 -7.35 13.56
C GLU A 202 8.07 -6.32 12.45
N SER A 203 7.49 -5.12 12.60
CA SER A 203 7.67 -3.98 11.71
C SER A 203 7.74 -2.69 12.52
N ILE A 204 8.62 -1.75 12.16
CA ILE A 204 8.75 -0.45 12.82
C ILE A 204 8.92 0.65 11.75
N HIS A 205 7.96 1.58 11.74
CA HIS A 205 8.01 2.77 10.91
C HIS A 205 8.79 3.89 11.62
N MET A 206 9.78 4.46 10.93
CA MET A 206 10.71 5.47 11.47
C MET A 206 10.33 6.92 11.11
N GLY A 207 9.16 7.14 10.52
CA GLY A 207 8.67 8.49 10.23
C GLY A 207 9.53 9.26 9.22
N GLN A 208 9.66 10.57 9.45
CA GLN A 208 10.43 11.48 8.61
C GLN A 208 11.92 11.46 8.95
N VAL A 209 12.60 10.39 8.55
CA VAL A 209 14.06 10.17 8.76
C VAL A 209 14.94 11.32 8.28
N ARG A 210 14.60 11.96 7.15
CA ARG A 210 15.34 13.14 6.65
C ARG A 210 15.23 14.34 7.60
N LEU A 211 14.07 14.55 8.19
CA LEU A 211 13.82 15.68 9.10
C LEU A 211 14.60 15.51 10.42
N MET A 212 14.58 14.32 10.99
CA MET A 212 15.34 14.00 12.22
C MET A 212 16.85 13.84 11.97
N GLY A 213 17.24 13.51 10.74
CA GLY A 213 18.62 13.29 10.30
C GLY A 213 19.18 14.42 9.46
N GLU A 214 18.70 15.66 9.59
CA GLU A 214 19.15 16.77 8.74
C GLU A 214 20.67 17.00 8.85
N LYS A 215 21.25 16.72 10.02
CA LYS A 215 22.70 16.76 10.28
C LYS A 215 23.41 15.42 10.08
N ASP A 216 22.69 14.33 9.87
CA ASP A 216 23.24 12.99 9.67
C ASP A 216 23.65 12.79 8.21
N THR A 217 24.82 13.34 7.85
CA THR A 217 25.33 13.28 6.47
C THR A 217 25.51 11.83 6.02
N GLY A 218 24.78 11.43 4.98
CA GLY A 218 24.83 10.07 4.44
C GLY A 218 24.11 9.02 5.31
N TYR A 219 23.28 9.45 6.26
CA TYR A 219 22.47 8.56 7.11
C TYR A 219 23.31 7.59 7.97
N VAL A 220 24.49 8.01 8.42
CA VAL A 220 25.46 7.16 9.14
C VAL A 220 24.92 6.76 10.51
N GLU A 221 24.41 7.72 11.27
CA GLU A 221 23.88 7.48 12.61
C GLU A 221 22.56 6.69 12.54
N TRP A 222 21.70 7.00 11.57
CA TRP A 222 20.54 6.17 11.24
C TRP A 222 20.94 4.72 10.95
N ASN A 223 21.84 4.48 10.00
CA ASN A 223 22.27 3.13 9.63
C ASN A 223 22.87 2.38 10.84
N ARG A 224 23.66 3.05 11.69
CA ARG A 224 24.20 2.45 12.92
C ARG A 224 23.09 2.03 13.88
N LEU A 225 22.10 2.89 14.12
CA LEU A 225 20.97 2.59 15.00
C LEU A 225 20.11 1.44 14.44
N LEU A 226 19.76 1.49 13.16
CA LEU A 226 18.94 0.46 12.51
C LEU A 226 19.63 -0.90 12.52
N LYS A 227 20.97 -0.96 12.34
CA LYS A 227 21.76 -2.19 12.51
C LYS A 227 21.61 -2.78 13.91
N ARG A 228 21.67 -1.95 14.96
CA ARG A 228 21.47 -2.42 16.36
C ARG A 228 20.08 -3.01 16.56
N ILE A 229 19.05 -2.33 16.03
CA ILE A 229 17.66 -2.80 16.11
C ILE A 229 17.50 -4.14 15.38
N ARG A 230 18.06 -4.28 14.17
CA ARG A 230 18.04 -5.54 13.43
C ARG A 230 18.78 -6.66 14.14
N ALA A 231 19.97 -6.39 14.69
CA ALA A 231 20.74 -7.37 15.44
C ALA A 231 19.95 -7.88 16.65
N TYR A 232 19.30 -6.97 17.39
CA TYR A 232 18.43 -7.35 18.50
C TYR A 232 17.24 -8.22 18.04
N ALA A 233 16.54 -7.80 16.98
CA ALA A 233 15.38 -8.54 16.46
C ALA A 233 15.75 -9.90 15.87
N ALA A 234 16.97 -10.07 15.34
CA ALA A 234 17.46 -11.37 14.85
C ALA A 234 17.58 -12.41 15.97
N GLU A 235 17.73 -11.98 17.23
CA GLU A 235 17.84 -12.89 18.39
C GLU A 235 16.54 -12.98 19.19
N HIS A 236 15.77 -11.88 19.23
CA HIS A 236 14.63 -11.75 20.16
C HIS A 236 13.28 -11.56 19.48
N GLY A 237 13.25 -11.22 18.19
CA GLY A 237 12.02 -11.07 17.43
C GLY A 237 11.27 -12.39 17.34
N ARG A 238 9.94 -12.33 17.33
CA ARG A 238 9.05 -13.50 17.31
C ARG A 238 9.38 -14.49 16.18
N ARG A 239 9.82 -13.97 15.03
CA ARG A 239 10.33 -14.72 13.87
C ARG A 239 11.73 -14.25 13.46
N HIS A 240 12.56 -13.90 14.45
CA HIS A 240 13.97 -13.53 14.29
C HIS A 240 14.22 -12.46 13.20
N ASN A 241 13.30 -11.51 13.07
CA ASN A 241 13.33 -10.49 12.02
C ASN A 241 12.59 -9.23 12.47
N VAL A 242 12.92 -8.10 11.82
CA VAL A 242 12.18 -6.85 11.91
C VAL A 242 12.23 -6.14 10.56
N LEU A 243 11.07 -5.71 10.07
CA LEU A 243 10.95 -4.84 8.92
C LEU A 243 11.03 -3.38 9.36
N LEU A 244 11.83 -2.58 8.67
CA LEU A 244 12.01 -1.16 8.94
C LEU A 244 11.68 -0.39 7.68
N ASP A 245 10.81 0.62 7.82
CA ASP A 245 10.43 1.54 6.75
C ASP A 245 10.41 2.99 7.24
N ALA A 246 10.38 3.94 6.31
CA ALA A 246 10.36 5.36 6.60
C ALA A 246 9.77 6.14 5.42
N HIS A 247 9.47 7.43 5.66
CA HIS A 247 9.16 8.40 4.60
C HIS A 247 10.42 8.80 3.81
N LEU A 248 11.21 7.84 3.33
CA LEU A 248 12.49 8.07 2.66
C LEU A 248 12.79 7.02 1.57
N ASN A 249 13.28 7.50 0.43
CA ASN A 249 13.52 6.69 -0.77
C ASN A 249 14.90 6.97 -1.41
N GLU A 250 15.92 7.26 -0.61
CA GLU A 250 17.26 7.61 -1.11
C GLU A 250 18.41 7.18 -0.20
N ALA A 251 18.12 6.46 0.89
CA ALA A 251 19.12 6.05 1.87
C ALA A 251 19.69 4.66 1.55
N TYR A 252 21.02 4.59 1.61
CA TYR A 252 21.78 3.36 1.49
C TYR A 252 22.69 3.17 2.70
N ASP A 253 22.93 1.92 3.07
CA ASP A 253 23.88 1.46 4.09
C ASP A 253 25.15 0.92 3.42
N ASP A 254 25.82 1.79 2.69
CA ASP A 254 26.94 1.41 1.83
C ASP A 254 28.29 1.36 2.57
N GLU A 255 28.32 1.63 3.88
CA GLU A 255 29.56 1.74 4.69
C GLU A 255 30.65 2.62 4.04
N GLY A 256 30.24 3.62 3.24
CA GLY A 256 31.14 4.50 2.50
C GLY A 256 31.54 3.99 1.10
N SER A 257 30.94 2.91 0.60
CA SER A 257 31.08 2.48 -0.80
C SER A 257 30.54 3.55 -1.75
N THR A 258 31.30 3.84 -2.80
CA THR A 258 30.96 4.80 -3.86
C THR A 258 30.46 4.09 -5.13
N SER A 259 30.08 2.81 -5.03
CA SER A 259 29.62 2.05 -6.21
C SER A 259 28.39 2.70 -6.82
N SER A 260 28.47 2.98 -8.12
CA SER A 260 27.34 3.44 -8.92
C SER A 260 26.45 2.30 -9.39
N ASN A 261 26.86 1.05 -9.18
CA ASN A 261 26.10 -0.13 -9.59
C ASN A 261 25.08 -0.50 -8.51
N THR A 262 23.81 -0.48 -8.88
CA THR A 262 22.67 -0.68 -7.96
C THR A 262 22.75 -2.00 -7.19
N SER A 263 23.25 -3.08 -7.78
CA SER A 263 23.39 -4.38 -7.10
C SER A 263 24.36 -4.38 -5.93
N ASP A 264 25.30 -3.43 -5.90
CA ASP A 264 26.36 -3.37 -4.90
C ASP A 264 25.99 -2.43 -3.75
N ARG A 265 24.85 -1.73 -3.87
CA ARG A 265 24.36 -0.78 -2.88
C ARG A 265 23.35 -1.45 -1.95
N LYS A 266 23.54 -1.31 -0.64
CA LYS A 266 22.65 -1.90 0.37
C LYS A 266 21.58 -0.91 0.77
N LEU A 267 20.32 -1.30 0.67
CA LEU A 267 19.20 -0.44 1.07
C LEU A 267 19.16 -0.33 2.60
N THR A 268 18.87 0.86 3.12
CA THR A 268 18.69 1.08 4.56
C THR A 268 17.39 0.43 5.08
N PHE A 269 16.31 0.51 4.28
CA PHE A 269 14.95 0.09 4.65
C PHE A 269 14.49 -1.14 3.86
N ASP A 270 13.61 -1.94 4.44
CA ASP A 270 13.06 -3.15 3.81
C ASP A 270 12.00 -2.83 2.74
N PHE A 271 11.23 -1.78 3.00
CA PHE A 271 10.28 -1.18 2.07
C PHE A 271 10.16 0.32 2.38
N VAL A 272 9.47 1.07 1.54
CA VAL A 272 9.23 2.51 1.73
C VAL A 272 7.77 2.75 2.12
N GLY A 273 7.52 3.41 3.25
CA GLY A 273 6.19 3.92 3.60
C GLY A 273 6.03 5.35 3.09
N TYR A 274 4.89 5.72 2.48
CA TYR A 274 4.69 7.10 2.03
C TYR A 274 3.22 7.53 1.91
N PRO A 275 2.89 8.83 2.01
CA PRO A 275 1.55 9.32 1.68
C PRO A 275 1.19 9.07 0.20
N ALA A 276 -0.10 8.88 -0.09
CA ALA A 276 -0.59 8.55 -1.43
C ALA A 276 -0.41 9.68 -2.45
N ARG A 277 -0.36 10.93 -1.99
CA ARG A 277 -0.33 12.16 -2.78
C ARG A 277 -1.52 12.24 -3.73
N ASN A 278 -2.71 12.33 -3.16
CA ASN A 278 -3.95 12.43 -3.92
C ASN A 278 -4.01 13.73 -4.73
N LYS A 279 -4.09 13.63 -6.06
CA LYS A 279 -4.23 14.79 -6.94
C LYS A 279 -5.69 15.18 -7.10
N PRO A 280 -6.12 16.39 -6.68
CA PRO A 280 -7.49 16.83 -6.88
C PRO A 280 -7.80 17.06 -8.36
N LEU A 281 -9.06 16.83 -8.75
CA LEU A 281 -9.55 17.00 -10.11
C LEU A 281 -10.32 18.33 -10.26
N PRO A 282 -9.75 19.40 -10.86
CA PRO A 282 -10.37 20.73 -10.84
C PRO A 282 -11.78 20.82 -11.43
N ARG A 283 -12.15 19.90 -12.34
CA ARG A 283 -13.47 19.82 -12.98
C ARG A 283 -14.49 18.97 -12.19
N PHE A 284 -14.05 18.26 -11.15
CA PHE A 284 -14.88 17.36 -10.34
C PHE A 284 -14.63 17.65 -8.85
N PRO A 285 -15.34 18.64 -8.27
CA PRO A 285 -15.22 18.98 -6.86
C PRO A 285 -15.33 17.78 -5.94
N GLY A 286 -14.37 17.64 -5.01
CA GLY A 286 -14.29 16.52 -4.08
C GLY A 286 -13.56 15.29 -4.62
N GLU A 287 -13.38 15.15 -5.94
CA GLU A 287 -12.75 13.95 -6.52
C GLU A 287 -11.22 14.08 -6.63
N THR A 288 -10.52 12.95 -6.47
CA THR A 288 -9.06 12.88 -6.64
C THR A 288 -8.65 11.70 -7.51
N LYS A 289 -7.38 11.73 -7.95
CA LYS A 289 -6.70 10.64 -8.62
C LYS A 289 -5.28 10.43 -8.12
N LEU A 290 -4.76 9.23 -8.33
CA LEU A 290 -3.33 8.95 -8.31
C LEU A 290 -2.73 9.33 -9.67
N GLU A 291 -1.55 9.92 -9.67
CA GLU A 291 -0.86 10.35 -10.87
C GLU A 291 0.65 10.21 -10.71
N LEU A 292 1.32 9.71 -11.75
CA LEU A 292 2.78 9.73 -11.84
C LEU A 292 3.26 11.18 -11.80
N ASP A 293 4.41 11.41 -11.15
CA ASP A 293 5.06 12.73 -11.11
C ASP A 293 4.24 13.86 -10.48
N PHE A 294 3.14 13.55 -9.78
CA PHE A 294 2.44 14.52 -8.98
C PHE A 294 3.15 14.73 -7.64
N LEU A 295 3.54 15.97 -7.36
CA LEU A 295 4.32 16.37 -6.18
C LEU A 295 5.55 15.46 -6.01
N ASP A 296 5.76 14.96 -4.80
CA ASP A 296 6.83 14.06 -4.38
C ASP A 296 6.37 12.58 -4.34
N SER A 297 5.30 12.21 -5.07
CA SER A 297 4.84 10.81 -5.15
C SER A 297 5.93 9.85 -5.67
N PHE A 298 5.95 8.63 -5.12
CA PHE A 298 6.98 7.61 -5.39
C PHE A 298 6.64 6.60 -6.49
N TYR A 299 5.49 6.73 -7.14
CA TYR A 299 5.09 5.83 -8.23
C TYR A 299 6.20 5.74 -9.30
N ARG A 300 6.79 4.55 -9.47
CA ARG A 300 7.92 4.19 -10.36
C ARG A 300 9.26 4.86 -10.03
N LYS A 301 9.44 5.33 -8.80
CA LYS A 301 10.63 6.10 -8.40
C LYS A 301 11.42 5.47 -7.27
N THR A 302 11.02 4.30 -6.76
CA THR A 302 11.76 3.70 -5.65
C THR A 302 13.16 3.29 -6.07
N ILE A 303 14.15 3.59 -5.23
CA ILE A 303 15.53 3.18 -5.50
C ILE A 303 15.64 1.64 -5.45
N GLY A 304 16.56 1.08 -6.23
CA GLY A 304 16.94 -0.34 -6.16
C GLY A 304 18.18 -0.57 -5.30
N GLY A 305 18.40 -1.82 -4.92
CA GLY A 305 19.58 -2.25 -4.17
C GLY A 305 19.46 -3.65 -3.60
N LEU A 306 20.50 -4.07 -2.86
CA LEU A 306 20.47 -5.24 -1.99
C LEU A 306 19.62 -4.89 -0.76
N ASN A 307 18.43 -5.50 -0.68
CA ASN A 307 17.51 -5.33 0.43
C ASN A 307 18.08 -5.98 1.71
N PRO A 308 17.78 -5.44 2.92
CA PRO A 308 18.21 -6.05 4.19
C PRO A 308 17.79 -7.52 4.36
N GLN A 309 16.72 -7.94 3.69
CA GLN A 309 16.26 -9.33 3.66
C GLN A 309 17.11 -10.26 2.74
N GLY A 310 18.10 -9.74 2.01
CA GLY A 310 19.13 -10.52 1.30
C GLY A 310 18.88 -10.76 -0.19
N TRP A 311 17.91 -10.09 -0.80
CA TRP A 311 17.65 -10.13 -2.24
C TRP A 311 17.91 -8.77 -2.90
N VAL A 312 18.29 -8.78 -4.18
CA VAL A 312 18.50 -7.56 -4.96
C VAL A 312 17.21 -7.23 -5.71
N SER A 313 16.78 -5.97 -5.67
CA SER A 313 15.67 -5.47 -6.49
C SER A 313 16.09 -4.23 -7.28
N SER A 314 15.53 -4.09 -8.47
CA SER A 314 15.67 -2.86 -9.28
C SER A 314 14.91 -1.68 -8.67
N HIS A 315 13.84 -1.97 -7.92
CA HIS A 315 12.97 -1.00 -7.28
C HIS A 315 12.50 -1.58 -5.93
N THR A 316 12.67 -0.82 -4.86
CA THR A 316 12.25 -1.26 -3.52
C THR A 316 10.72 -1.31 -3.44
N PRO A 317 10.11 -2.36 -2.86
CA PRO A 317 8.68 -2.36 -2.55
C PRO A 317 8.29 -1.14 -1.73
N TYR A 318 7.08 -0.62 -1.94
CA TYR A 318 6.58 0.50 -1.16
C TYR A 318 5.11 0.35 -0.83
N LEU A 319 4.71 1.02 0.24
CA LEU A 319 3.39 0.98 0.82
C LEU A 319 2.88 2.41 0.95
N ILE A 320 1.83 2.74 0.20
CA ILE A 320 1.19 4.05 0.30
C ILE A 320 -0.01 4.03 1.24
N GLU A 321 -0.23 5.13 1.93
CA GLU A 321 -1.36 5.32 2.84
C GLU A 321 -2.07 6.65 2.60
N LEU A 322 -3.31 6.74 3.10
CA LEU A 322 -3.99 8.02 3.29
C LEU A 322 -3.49 8.62 4.61
N ASP A 323 -2.58 9.59 4.51
CA ASP A 323 -1.92 10.17 5.67
C ASP A 323 -2.78 11.24 6.39
N ASN A 324 -2.41 11.53 7.63
CA ASN A 324 -3.03 12.53 8.49
C ASN A 324 -1.97 13.54 8.96
N TYR A 325 -2.25 14.84 8.83
CA TYR A 325 -1.33 15.91 9.26
C TYR A 325 -2.06 17.18 9.70
N GLY A 326 -3.35 17.09 10.00
CA GLY A 326 -4.05 18.14 10.73
C GLY A 326 -5.55 18.16 10.56
N GLY A 327 -6.10 17.41 9.60
CA GLY A 327 -7.51 17.42 9.19
C GLY A 327 -7.76 18.33 8.00
N ASN A 328 -7.63 19.64 8.18
CA ASN A 328 -7.78 20.64 7.12
C ASN A 328 -6.86 21.85 7.29
N ASN A 329 -6.62 22.58 6.20
CA ASN A 329 -5.77 23.78 6.16
C ASN A 329 -6.53 25.10 6.37
N GLY A 330 -7.77 25.05 6.88
CA GLY A 330 -8.65 26.20 7.03
C GLY A 330 -9.40 26.62 5.76
N ASN A 331 -9.19 25.94 4.62
CA ASN A 331 -9.88 26.22 3.36
C ASN A 331 -10.56 24.98 2.73
N PRO A 332 -11.48 24.29 3.42
CA PRO A 332 -12.23 23.18 2.84
C PRO A 332 -12.87 23.50 1.49
N GLY A 333 -12.77 22.56 0.55
CA GLY A 333 -13.24 22.72 -0.83
C GLY A 333 -12.26 23.44 -1.75
N LYS A 334 -11.12 23.93 -1.25
CA LYS A 334 -10.08 24.58 -2.06
C LYS A 334 -8.79 23.76 -2.04
N SER A 335 -8.40 23.28 -3.21
CA SER A 335 -7.19 22.47 -3.38
C SER A 335 -5.91 23.31 -3.27
N GLU A 336 -4.95 22.82 -2.50
CA GLU A 336 -3.58 23.36 -2.38
C GLU A 336 -2.57 22.18 -2.40
N PRO A 337 -1.26 22.42 -2.63
CA PRO A 337 -0.26 21.35 -2.58
C PRO A 337 -0.34 20.60 -1.25
N PHE A 338 -0.36 19.27 -1.30
CA PHE A 338 -0.57 18.40 -0.14
C PHE A 338 -1.94 18.56 0.57
N TRP A 339 -2.88 19.36 0.07
CA TRP A 339 -4.20 19.52 0.68
C TRP A 339 -5.29 19.28 -0.36
N PRO A 340 -5.55 18.01 -0.74
CA PRO A 340 -6.62 17.68 -1.70
C PRO A 340 -7.96 18.23 -1.19
N TRP A 341 -8.52 19.17 -1.94
CA TRP A 341 -9.75 19.88 -1.55
C TRP A 341 -9.71 20.53 -0.16
N GLY A 342 -8.53 20.96 0.29
CA GLY A 342 -8.35 21.69 1.56
C GLY A 342 -8.29 20.80 2.80
N TYR A 343 -8.31 19.48 2.61
CA TYR A 343 -8.19 18.48 3.67
C TYR A 343 -6.86 17.76 3.58
N ASP A 344 -6.42 17.12 4.68
CA ASP A 344 -5.43 16.05 4.57
C ASP A 344 -6.04 14.79 3.92
N GLU A 345 -5.23 13.79 3.62
CA GLU A 345 -5.68 12.69 2.75
C GLU A 345 -6.75 11.82 3.37
N ILE A 346 -6.65 11.49 4.66
CA ILE A 346 -7.71 10.72 5.33
C ILE A 346 -8.96 11.57 5.59
N ALA A 347 -8.82 12.83 5.99
CA ALA A 347 -9.98 13.68 6.20
C ALA A 347 -10.72 13.93 4.89
N TRP A 348 -10.00 14.15 3.79
CA TRP A 348 -10.57 14.22 2.45
C TRP A 348 -11.40 12.96 2.17
N PHE A 349 -10.82 11.78 2.39
CA PHE A 349 -11.45 10.50 2.11
C PHE A 349 -12.72 10.30 2.97
N ALA A 350 -12.66 10.61 4.27
CA ALA A 350 -13.79 10.49 5.18
C ALA A 350 -14.96 11.42 4.81
N HIS A 351 -14.69 12.59 4.22
CA HIS A 351 -15.72 13.52 3.75
C HIS A 351 -16.42 13.09 2.45
N GLN A 352 -15.95 12.02 1.79
CA GLN A 352 -16.59 11.52 0.59
C GLN A 352 -17.83 10.69 0.91
N SER A 353 -18.75 10.59 -0.05
CA SER A 353 -19.87 9.66 0.06
C SER A 353 -19.38 8.22 0.15
N ASP A 354 -20.20 7.38 0.77
CA ASP A 354 -19.96 5.94 0.91
C ASP A 354 -19.60 5.25 -0.42
N ASP A 355 -20.39 5.50 -1.47
CA ASP A 355 -20.15 4.92 -2.80
C ASP A 355 -18.83 5.39 -3.39
N TYR A 356 -18.48 6.67 -3.19
CA TYR A 356 -17.23 7.21 -3.69
C TYR A 356 -16.03 6.61 -2.94
N ARG A 357 -16.07 6.50 -1.61
CA ARG A 357 -14.98 5.87 -0.83
C ARG A 357 -14.69 4.46 -1.32
N ARG A 358 -15.73 3.65 -1.48
CA ARG A 358 -15.62 2.25 -1.93
C ARG A 358 -15.08 2.13 -3.36
N SER A 359 -15.59 2.99 -4.25
CA SER A 359 -15.08 3.09 -5.62
C SER A 359 -13.63 3.54 -5.65
N TRP A 360 -13.24 4.49 -4.79
CA TRP A 360 -11.89 5.02 -4.73
C TRP A 360 -10.88 3.99 -4.22
N LEU A 361 -11.21 3.21 -3.18
CA LEU A 361 -10.36 2.11 -2.70
C LEU A 361 -10.10 1.08 -3.81
N THR A 362 -11.15 0.71 -4.55
CA THR A 362 -11.04 -0.21 -5.70
C THR A 362 -10.18 0.41 -6.79
N TYR A 363 -10.40 1.69 -7.11
CA TYR A 363 -9.61 2.45 -8.08
C TYR A 363 -8.13 2.49 -7.71
N ALA A 364 -7.80 2.90 -6.48
CA ALA A 364 -6.43 3.08 -6.02
C ALA A 364 -5.67 1.74 -6.03
N HIS A 365 -6.29 0.68 -5.52
CA HIS A 365 -5.73 -0.67 -5.58
C HIS A 365 -5.43 -1.11 -7.03
N ASP A 366 -6.42 -1.02 -7.92
CA ASP A 366 -6.27 -1.43 -9.32
C ASP A 366 -5.26 -0.53 -10.07
N TRP A 367 -5.23 0.77 -9.75
CA TRP A 367 -4.32 1.73 -10.37
C TRP A 367 -2.87 1.43 -10.01
N ILE A 368 -2.58 1.16 -8.73
CA ILE A 368 -1.22 0.81 -8.29
C ILE A 368 -0.78 -0.47 -8.97
N GLN A 369 -1.59 -1.54 -8.93
CA GLN A 369 -1.25 -2.79 -9.60
C GLN A 369 -0.93 -2.55 -11.08
N THR A 370 -1.78 -1.79 -11.78
CA THR A 370 -1.59 -1.51 -13.22
C THR A 370 -0.32 -0.69 -13.50
N ASN A 371 -0.06 0.32 -12.68
CA ASN A 371 0.94 1.35 -12.96
C ASN A 371 2.30 1.06 -12.33
N ASP A 372 2.38 0.45 -11.15
CA ASP A 372 3.64 0.10 -10.49
C ASP A 372 3.51 -1.19 -9.67
N PRO A 373 4.07 -2.31 -10.14
CA PRO A 373 3.97 -3.60 -9.47
C PRO A 373 4.78 -3.68 -8.16
N ASN A 374 5.61 -2.70 -7.83
CA ASN A 374 6.31 -2.64 -6.53
C ASN A 374 5.49 -1.91 -5.46
N GLY A 375 4.39 -1.26 -5.85
CA GLY A 375 3.54 -0.50 -4.95
C GLY A 375 2.44 -1.34 -4.32
N HIS A 376 2.07 -0.95 -3.10
CA HIS A 376 0.95 -1.52 -2.35
C HIS A 376 0.12 -0.41 -1.72
N LEU A 377 -1.19 -0.63 -1.57
CA LEU A 377 -2.08 0.26 -0.84
C LEU A 377 -2.29 -0.25 0.58
N GLN A 378 -1.92 0.53 1.57
CA GLN A 378 -2.38 0.33 2.94
C GLN A 378 -3.82 0.85 3.04
N MET A 379 -4.78 -0.07 3.11
CA MET A 379 -6.19 0.26 3.19
C MET A 379 -6.48 1.06 4.47
N ALA A 380 -7.18 2.18 4.35
CA ALA A 380 -7.60 2.94 5.52
C ALA A 380 -8.60 2.10 6.33
N ALA A 381 -8.32 1.89 7.62
CA ALA A 381 -9.23 1.17 8.51
C ALA A 381 -9.57 1.97 9.77
N TYR A 382 -8.60 2.58 10.45
CA TYR A 382 -8.84 3.52 11.54
C TYR A 382 -7.78 4.62 11.54
N ASN A 383 -8.18 5.88 11.54
CA ASN A 383 -7.25 7.00 11.62
C ASN A 383 -7.95 8.28 12.14
N THR A 384 -7.18 9.19 12.74
CA THR A 384 -7.70 10.48 13.25
C THR A 384 -8.04 11.41 12.09
N LEU A 385 -9.11 12.20 12.26
CA LEU A 385 -9.52 13.26 11.33
C LEU A 385 -9.02 14.64 11.74
N GLY A 386 -8.22 14.72 12.81
CA GLY A 386 -7.66 15.97 13.31
C GLY A 386 -8.75 17.01 13.58
N ASN A 387 -8.59 18.21 13.02
CA ASN A 387 -9.54 19.30 13.15
C ASN A 387 -10.71 19.27 12.12
N ALA A 388 -10.86 18.17 11.37
CA ALA A 388 -11.86 18.02 10.31
C ALA A 388 -12.80 16.83 10.58
N PRO A 389 -13.59 16.84 11.67
CA PRO A 389 -14.51 15.75 11.96
C PRO A 389 -15.63 15.67 10.92
N VAL A 390 -16.17 14.45 10.72
CA VAL A 390 -17.36 14.22 9.90
C VAL A 390 -18.55 13.95 10.82
N GLY A 391 -19.46 14.91 10.92
CA GLY A 391 -20.56 14.85 11.89
C GLY A 391 -20.02 14.81 13.32
N SER A 392 -20.29 13.73 14.05
CA SER A 392 -19.77 13.51 15.41
C SER A 392 -18.51 12.65 15.47
N ASN A 393 -17.95 12.26 14.31
CA ASN A 393 -16.79 11.37 14.26
C ASN A 393 -15.50 12.18 14.16
N ASP A 394 -14.64 12.07 15.17
CA ASP A 394 -13.26 12.59 15.16
C ASP A 394 -12.26 11.62 14.52
N TYR A 395 -12.72 10.41 14.19
CA TYR A 395 -11.93 9.34 13.60
C TYR A 395 -12.67 8.73 12.42
N TYR A 396 -11.93 8.42 11.35
CA TYR A 396 -12.39 7.49 10.32
C TYR A 396 -12.34 6.06 10.86
N ASN A 397 -13.36 5.25 10.56
CA ASN A 397 -13.40 3.83 10.88
C ASN A 397 -14.09 3.00 9.76
N ALA A 398 -13.39 2.00 9.23
CA ALA A 398 -13.92 1.15 8.16
C ALA A 398 -14.83 0.02 8.67
N ILE A 399 -14.85 -0.26 9.98
CA ILE A 399 -15.67 -1.30 10.60
C ILE A 399 -17.13 -1.21 10.13
N GLN A 400 -17.79 -2.34 9.91
CA GLN A 400 -19.25 -2.31 9.71
C GLN A 400 -19.98 -1.78 10.94
N PRO A 401 -21.01 -0.91 10.79
CA PRO A 401 -21.76 -0.38 11.92
C PRO A 401 -22.22 -1.48 12.88
N SER A 402 -21.96 -1.26 14.16
CA SER A 402 -22.26 -2.20 15.25
C SER A 402 -22.66 -1.42 16.50
N GLU A 403 -23.02 -2.13 17.59
CA GLU A 403 -23.35 -1.47 18.86
C GLU A 403 -22.15 -0.68 19.42
N ALA A 404 -20.92 -1.18 19.25
CA ALA A 404 -19.70 -0.50 19.67
C ALA A 404 -19.28 0.65 18.73
N TYR A 405 -19.69 0.58 17.46
CA TYR A 405 -19.39 1.57 16.42
C TYR A 405 -20.65 1.95 15.61
N PRO A 406 -21.63 2.64 16.22
CA PRO A 406 -22.92 2.89 15.58
C PRO A 406 -22.82 3.89 14.42
N SER A 407 -21.86 4.82 14.47
CA SER A 407 -21.66 5.87 13.46
C SER A 407 -20.53 5.54 12.48
N SER A 408 -20.25 4.26 12.26
CA SER A 408 -19.10 3.83 11.46
C SER A 408 -19.25 4.11 9.96
N PHE A 409 -18.15 4.30 9.23
CA PHE A 409 -18.18 4.54 7.78
C PHE A 409 -18.43 3.26 6.95
N GLY A 410 -18.15 2.07 7.49
CA GLY A 410 -18.58 0.79 6.91
C GLY A 410 -17.95 0.44 5.54
N ASP A 411 -16.62 0.53 5.43
CA ASP A 411 -15.87 0.18 4.22
C ASP A 411 -15.22 -1.22 4.27
N GLU A 412 -15.36 -1.95 5.38
CA GLU A 412 -14.80 -3.27 5.64
C GLU A 412 -15.09 -4.32 4.55
N GLU A 413 -16.35 -4.48 4.15
CA GLU A 413 -16.71 -5.48 3.14
C GLU A 413 -16.12 -5.12 1.76
N THR A 414 -15.87 -3.84 1.49
CA THR A 414 -15.18 -3.41 0.27
C THR A 414 -13.71 -3.83 0.32
N ILE A 415 -13.03 -3.60 1.45
CA ILE A 415 -11.64 -4.05 1.65
C ILE A 415 -11.53 -5.56 1.45
N LYS A 416 -12.41 -6.33 2.10
CA LYS A 416 -12.49 -7.79 1.94
C LYS A 416 -12.73 -8.20 0.48
N THR A 417 -13.64 -7.51 -0.21
CA THR A 417 -13.97 -7.82 -1.62
C THR A 417 -12.78 -7.56 -2.54
N ILE A 418 -12.08 -6.43 -2.38
CA ILE A 418 -10.90 -6.08 -3.18
C ILE A 418 -9.83 -7.18 -3.07
N TRP A 419 -9.62 -7.71 -1.86
CA TRP A 419 -8.60 -8.75 -1.61
C TRP A 419 -9.06 -10.18 -1.89
N GLY A 420 -10.36 -10.46 -1.77
CA GLY A 420 -10.96 -11.75 -2.09
C GLY A 420 -11.11 -11.98 -3.60
N GLN A 421 -11.11 -10.91 -4.39
CA GLN A 421 -11.02 -10.99 -5.84
C GLN A 421 -9.56 -11.11 -6.27
N SER A 422 -9.02 -12.34 -6.29
CA SER A 422 -8.05 -12.64 -7.34
C SER A 422 -8.82 -12.53 -8.65
N LYS A 423 -8.86 -11.33 -9.27
CA LYS A 423 -9.64 -11.13 -10.49
C LYS A 423 -8.98 -11.97 -11.60
N GLU A 424 -9.44 -13.21 -11.72
CA GLU A 424 -9.22 -14.09 -12.87
C GLU A 424 -9.77 -13.45 -14.14
N SER A 425 -10.71 -12.51 -14.02
CA SER A 425 -11.15 -11.63 -15.09
C SER A 425 -11.91 -10.41 -14.56
N GLY A 426 -12.07 -9.39 -15.41
CA GLY A 426 -12.82 -8.19 -15.05
C GLY A 426 -12.98 -7.22 -16.22
N THR A 427 -13.64 -6.09 -15.95
CA THR A 427 -13.80 -4.99 -16.91
C THR A 427 -13.26 -3.69 -16.30
N ILE A 428 -12.41 -2.97 -17.02
CA ILE A 428 -12.08 -1.57 -16.75
C ILE A 428 -13.07 -0.72 -17.54
N GLU A 429 -13.76 0.20 -16.86
CA GLU A 429 -14.58 1.21 -17.50
C GLU A 429 -13.91 2.57 -17.37
N ASP A 430 -13.59 3.18 -18.50
CA ASP A 430 -13.09 4.54 -18.63
C ASP A 430 -14.17 5.40 -19.29
N GLU A 431 -14.90 6.14 -18.45
CA GLU A 431 -15.90 7.13 -18.87
C GLU A 431 -15.24 8.44 -19.38
N LEU A 432 -13.91 8.43 -19.55
CA LEU A 432 -13.09 9.53 -20.04
C LEU A 432 -13.28 10.85 -19.31
N LYS A 433 -13.75 10.82 -18.06
CA LYS A 433 -13.83 12.01 -17.18
C LYS A 433 -12.46 12.60 -16.90
N ASP A 434 -11.44 11.75 -16.87
CA ASP A 434 -10.06 12.09 -16.66
C ASP A 434 -9.16 11.08 -17.40
N LEU A 435 -7.85 11.13 -17.14
CA LEU A 435 -6.85 10.28 -17.80
C LEU A 435 -6.32 9.18 -16.86
N THR A 436 -7.02 8.86 -15.77
CA THR A 436 -6.54 7.93 -14.73
C THR A 436 -6.47 6.48 -15.19
N ARG A 437 -7.34 6.11 -16.12
CA ARG A 437 -7.42 4.77 -16.70
C ARG A 437 -6.55 4.63 -17.96
N THR A 438 -5.96 5.72 -18.42
CA THR A 438 -5.00 5.72 -19.53
C THR A 438 -3.62 5.33 -19.03
N TYR A 439 -2.97 4.38 -19.71
CA TYR A 439 -1.60 3.96 -19.41
C TYR A 439 -0.57 4.93 -20.00
N ARG A 440 -0.77 5.37 -21.26
CA ARG A 440 0.11 6.32 -21.95
C ARG A 440 -0.67 7.03 -23.04
N LEU A 441 -0.32 8.28 -23.35
CA LEU A 441 -0.91 9.05 -24.44
C LEU A 441 0.16 9.92 -25.10
N SER A 442 -0.09 10.35 -26.33
CA SER A 442 0.78 11.29 -27.04
C SER A 442 0.54 12.74 -26.60
N SER A 443 1.53 13.60 -26.81
CA SER A 443 1.60 14.94 -26.20
C SER A 443 0.49 15.93 -26.59
N ARG A 444 -0.29 15.66 -27.65
CA ARG A 444 -1.32 16.58 -28.16
C ARG A 444 -2.72 15.96 -28.14
N MET A 445 -2.96 15.11 -27.14
CA MET A 445 -4.28 14.65 -26.76
C MET A 445 -4.92 15.67 -25.80
N ILE A 446 -6.21 15.94 -26.00
CA ILE A 446 -6.99 16.83 -25.14
C ILE A 446 -8.29 16.23 -24.68
N TYR A 447 -8.64 16.62 -23.45
CA TYR A 447 -9.93 16.37 -22.87
C TYR A 447 -10.89 17.54 -23.18
N ASP A 448 -11.90 17.30 -24.00
CA ASP A 448 -12.93 18.26 -24.40
C ASP A 448 -14.19 18.12 -23.53
N PRO A 449 -14.41 19.03 -22.56
CA PRO A 449 -15.53 18.95 -21.64
C PRO A 449 -16.78 19.66 -22.16
N ARG A 450 -16.74 20.26 -23.35
CA ARG A 450 -17.77 21.21 -23.78
C ARG A 450 -19.04 20.44 -24.15
N PRO A 451 -20.20 20.72 -23.54
CA PRO A 451 -21.45 20.11 -23.98
C PRO A 451 -21.70 20.49 -25.44
N SER A 452 -21.98 19.48 -26.25
CA SER A 452 -22.27 19.65 -27.66
C SER A 452 -23.45 18.76 -28.04
N SER A 453 -24.52 19.36 -28.56
CA SER A 453 -25.64 18.60 -29.13
C SER A 453 -25.19 17.71 -30.29
N ALA A 454 -24.13 18.11 -31.01
CA ALA A 454 -23.51 17.30 -32.03
C ALA A 454 -22.88 16.02 -31.47
N PHE A 455 -22.64 15.92 -30.17
CA PHE A 455 -22.11 14.73 -29.50
C PHE A 455 -23.06 14.23 -28.42
N GLY A 456 -24.37 14.34 -28.64
CA GLY A 456 -25.40 13.83 -27.73
C GLY A 456 -25.40 14.46 -26.34
N GLY A 457 -24.79 15.65 -26.17
CA GLY A 457 -24.62 16.26 -24.86
C GLY A 457 -23.53 15.62 -23.99
N ASP A 458 -22.70 14.76 -24.57
CA ASP A 458 -21.52 14.25 -23.87
C ASP A 458 -20.63 15.42 -23.42
N GLU A 459 -19.98 15.30 -22.28
CA GLU A 459 -19.09 16.31 -21.71
C GLU A 459 -17.74 15.69 -21.32
N LYS A 460 -17.49 14.46 -21.76
CA LYS A 460 -16.37 13.65 -21.31
C LYS A 460 -15.69 12.99 -22.48
N ARG A 461 -14.98 13.78 -23.30
CA ARG A 461 -14.42 13.28 -24.55
C ARG A 461 -12.92 13.49 -24.68
N LEU A 462 -12.22 12.50 -25.20
CA LEU A 462 -10.81 12.54 -25.55
C LEU A 462 -10.64 12.70 -27.06
N THR A 463 -9.87 13.68 -27.50
CA THR A 463 -9.60 13.94 -28.92
C THR A 463 -8.19 14.47 -29.16
N ASN A 464 -7.76 14.58 -30.41
CA ASN A 464 -6.46 15.11 -30.80
C ASN A 464 -6.53 16.60 -31.19
N GLU A 465 -5.54 17.38 -30.78
CA GLU A 465 -5.33 18.76 -31.25
C GLU A 465 -4.51 18.83 -32.54
N SER A 466 -3.96 17.69 -32.95
CA SER A 466 -2.88 17.61 -33.93
C SER A 466 -3.11 16.44 -34.86
N GLY A 467 -3.06 16.72 -36.16
CA GLY A 467 -3.21 15.72 -37.21
C GLY A 467 -1.97 14.87 -37.40
N LYS A 468 -1.25 14.58 -36.31
CA LYS A 468 0.04 13.88 -36.34
C LYS A 468 -0.03 12.61 -35.49
N SER A 469 -0.81 11.64 -35.94
CA SER A 469 -0.74 10.26 -35.44
C SER A 469 -0.86 10.13 -33.91
N GLU A 470 -1.68 10.97 -33.31
CA GLU A 470 -1.86 11.01 -31.86
C GLU A 470 -2.54 9.73 -31.37
N TYR A 471 -2.23 9.30 -30.16
CA TYR A 471 -2.71 8.02 -29.64
C TYR A 471 -2.99 8.04 -28.14
N VAL A 472 -3.80 7.08 -27.72
CA VAL A 472 -4.00 6.69 -26.32
C VAL A 472 -3.73 5.19 -26.19
N ILE A 473 -3.10 4.78 -25.09
CA ILE A 473 -2.78 3.39 -24.78
C ILE A 473 -3.42 3.03 -23.45
N TYR A 474 -4.07 1.88 -23.45
CA TYR A 474 -4.61 1.20 -22.30
C TYR A 474 -3.83 -0.09 -22.03
N LYS A 475 -3.84 -0.53 -20.77
CA LYS A 475 -3.15 -1.72 -20.31
C LYS A 475 -4.08 -2.59 -19.47
N ALA A 476 -3.96 -3.91 -19.59
CA ALA A 476 -4.60 -4.86 -18.68
C ALA A 476 -4.08 -4.65 -17.24
N PRO A 477 -4.93 -4.81 -16.20
CA PRO A 477 -4.47 -4.71 -14.82
C PRO A 477 -3.43 -5.76 -14.51
N PHE A 478 -2.44 -5.40 -13.69
CA PHE A 478 -1.36 -6.31 -13.32
C PHE A 478 -1.83 -7.24 -12.19
N ALA A 479 -2.71 -8.18 -12.50
CA ALA A 479 -2.90 -9.34 -11.64
C ALA A 479 -1.65 -10.22 -11.76
N SER A 480 -0.65 -10.03 -10.89
CA SER A 480 0.54 -10.90 -10.77
C SER A 480 1.39 -11.11 -12.04
N GLY A 481 1.38 -10.18 -13.00
CA GLY A 481 2.07 -10.35 -14.30
C GLY A 481 1.34 -11.23 -15.32
N LYS A 482 0.19 -11.79 -14.94
CA LYS A 482 -0.65 -12.74 -15.69
C LYS A 482 -1.86 -12.10 -16.38
N GLY A 483 -2.18 -10.86 -16.08
CA GLY A 483 -3.31 -10.14 -16.69
C GLY A 483 -3.09 -9.91 -18.18
N VAL A 484 -4.04 -10.35 -19.00
CA VAL A 484 -4.13 -10.12 -20.45
C VAL A 484 -5.48 -9.50 -20.79
N LEU A 485 -5.54 -8.69 -21.84
CA LEU A 485 -6.82 -8.23 -22.38
C LEU A 485 -7.54 -9.40 -23.04
N SER A 486 -8.85 -9.48 -22.85
CA SER A 486 -9.74 -10.45 -23.50
C SER A 486 -10.77 -9.78 -24.42
N GLY A 487 -10.97 -8.47 -24.27
CA GLY A 487 -11.78 -7.69 -25.21
C GLY A 487 -11.75 -6.19 -24.94
N PHE A 488 -12.35 -5.41 -25.85
CA PHE A 488 -12.63 -4.00 -25.61
C PHE A 488 -13.93 -3.56 -26.28
N LYS A 489 -14.47 -2.45 -25.80
CA LYS A 489 -15.50 -1.64 -26.45
C LYS A 489 -15.06 -0.18 -26.39
N VAL A 490 -15.10 0.52 -27.51
CA VAL A 490 -14.77 1.95 -27.60
C VAL A 490 -15.92 2.68 -28.25
N GLU A 491 -16.51 3.61 -27.52
CA GLU A 491 -17.57 4.48 -28.01
C GLU A 491 -16.94 5.80 -28.44
N VAL A 492 -17.07 6.11 -29.73
CA VAL A 492 -16.51 7.32 -30.34
C VAL A 492 -17.63 8.16 -30.96
N TRP A 493 -17.46 9.46 -30.91
CA TRP A 493 -18.19 10.41 -31.70
C TRP A 493 -17.36 10.83 -32.91
N LEU A 494 -17.96 10.74 -34.10
CA LEU A 494 -17.33 11.15 -35.35
C LEU A 494 -18.04 12.40 -35.89
N THR A 495 -17.27 13.39 -36.34
CA THR A 495 -17.85 14.61 -36.95
C THR A 495 -18.42 14.36 -38.33
N VAL A 496 -17.90 13.34 -39.02
CA VAL A 496 -18.37 12.84 -40.31
C VAL A 496 -18.33 11.32 -40.30
N ASN A 497 -19.29 10.65 -40.92
CA ASN A 497 -19.29 9.20 -41.06
C ASN A 497 -18.44 8.80 -42.29
N ASP A 498 -17.13 9.04 -42.20
CA ASP A 498 -16.16 8.80 -43.27
C ASP A 498 -14.95 7.99 -42.74
N PRO A 499 -14.44 6.98 -43.47
CA PRO A 499 -13.30 6.18 -43.03
C PRO A 499 -12.02 6.99 -42.74
N SER A 500 -11.85 8.17 -43.32
CA SER A 500 -10.69 9.04 -43.08
C SER A 500 -10.60 9.57 -41.64
N VAL A 501 -11.70 9.53 -40.89
CA VAL A 501 -11.73 9.97 -39.48
C VAL A 501 -11.76 8.81 -38.49
N ASP A 502 -11.81 7.56 -38.97
CA ASP A 502 -11.87 6.38 -38.14
C ASP A 502 -10.60 6.21 -37.27
N LEU A 503 -10.77 5.53 -36.14
CA LEU A 503 -9.68 5.18 -35.23
C LEU A 503 -8.94 3.95 -35.74
N GLN A 504 -7.62 3.92 -35.54
CA GLN A 504 -6.80 2.75 -35.81
C GLN A 504 -6.42 2.06 -34.50
N PHE A 505 -6.55 0.74 -34.46
CA PHE A 505 -6.31 -0.04 -33.24
C PHE A 505 -5.08 -0.91 -33.41
N TYR A 506 -4.32 -1.02 -32.33
CA TYR A 506 -3.13 -1.84 -32.25
C TYR A 506 -3.12 -2.58 -30.92
N VAL A 507 -2.61 -3.80 -30.92
CA VAL A 507 -2.44 -4.61 -29.71
C VAL A 507 -0.97 -4.99 -29.53
N SER A 508 -0.57 -5.21 -28.28
CA SER A 508 0.80 -5.61 -27.95
C SER A 508 0.82 -6.46 -26.68
N ALA A 509 1.78 -7.39 -26.61
CA ALA A 509 2.07 -8.16 -25.40
C ALA A 509 3.12 -7.48 -24.50
N ASP A 510 3.96 -6.60 -25.06
CA ASP A 510 5.21 -6.13 -24.44
C ASP A 510 5.37 -4.61 -24.38
N ASP A 511 4.42 -3.83 -24.92
CA ASP A 511 4.47 -2.36 -25.03
C ASP A 511 5.57 -1.82 -25.97
N ASP A 512 6.20 -2.70 -26.75
CA ASP A 512 7.25 -2.37 -27.72
C ASP A 512 6.79 -2.65 -29.15
N ILE A 513 6.43 -3.90 -29.45
CA ILE A 513 5.93 -4.30 -30.77
C ILE A 513 4.41 -4.22 -30.77
N TYR A 514 3.87 -3.36 -31.63
CA TYR A 514 2.44 -3.17 -31.83
C TYR A 514 1.98 -3.71 -33.18
N GLU A 515 1.03 -4.64 -33.13
CA GLU A 515 0.40 -5.21 -34.31
C GLU A 515 -0.92 -4.50 -34.59
N ILE A 516 -1.23 -4.26 -35.86
CA ILE A 516 -2.52 -3.69 -36.28
C ILE A 516 -3.63 -4.67 -35.90
N TYR A 517 -4.69 -4.15 -35.28
CA TYR A 517 -5.90 -4.89 -34.94
C TYR A 517 -7.11 -4.25 -35.65
N THR A 518 -7.94 -5.07 -36.29
CA THR A 518 -9.17 -4.61 -36.95
C THR A 518 -10.38 -4.98 -36.10
N PRO A 519 -10.99 -4.03 -35.37
CA PRO A 519 -12.20 -4.29 -34.59
C PRO A 519 -13.46 -4.35 -35.46
N ASP A 520 -14.51 -4.92 -34.88
CA ASP A 520 -15.87 -4.75 -35.38
C ASP A 520 -16.32 -3.30 -35.19
N ARG A 521 -16.72 -2.64 -36.28
CA ARG A 521 -17.22 -1.26 -36.29
C ARG A 521 -18.72 -1.25 -36.57
N LYS A 522 -19.50 -0.58 -35.71
CA LYS A 522 -20.95 -0.40 -35.90
C LYS A 522 -21.39 1.01 -35.52
N ALA A 523 -22.38 1.57 -36.21
CA ALA A 523 -23.06 2.77 -35.73
C ALA A 523 -23.85 2.43 -34.46
N ALA A 524 -23.89 3.36 -33.50
CA ALA A 524 -24.66 3.19 -32.28
C ALA A 524 -26.15 3.46 -32.57
N GLU A 525 -27.05 2.66 -31.99
CA GLU A 525 -28.49 2.90 -32.10
C GLU A 525 -28.93 4.24 -31.49
N SER A 526 -28.13 4.76 -30.54
CA SER A 526 -28.42 6.01 -29.84
C SER A 526 -28.17 7.27 -30.67
N ALA A 527 -27.31 7.21 -31.69
CA ALA A 527 -26.98 8.36 -32.54
C ALA A 527 -26.18 7.95 -33.79
N ASP A 528 -26.55 8.47 -34.96
CA ASP A 528 -25.95 8.13 -36.25
C ASP A 528 -24.47 8.51 -36.37
N ASN A 529 -24.02 9.50 -35.60
CA ASN A 529 -22.64 9.97 -35.57
C ASN A 529 -21.84 9.41 -34.38
N LYS A 530 -22.43 8.48 -33.63
CA LYS A 530 -21.74 7.69 -32.61
C LYS A 530 -21.41 6.32 -33.19
N THR A 531 -20.14 5.95 -33.11
CA THR A 531 -19.62 4.67 -33.59
C THR A 531 -19.10 3.86 -32.42
N ILE A 532 -19.35 2.56 -32.44
CA ILE A 532 -18.89 1.59 -31.46
C ILE A 532 -17.89 0.67 -32.15
N TYR A 533 -16.66 0.64 -31.62
CA TYR A 533 -15.65 -0.35 -31.97
C TYR A 533 -15.63 -1.43 -30.91
N THR A 534 -15.63 -2.70 -31.33
CA THR A 534 -15.58 -3.84 -30.42
C THR A 534 -14.47 -4.79 -30.84
N GLY A 535 -13.64 -5.20 -29.89
CA GLY A 535 -12.55 -6.14 -30.11
C GLY A 535 -12.60 -7.30 -29.12
N GLY A 536 -12.10 -8.45 -29.55
CA GLY A 536 -11.91 -9.67 -28.77
C GLY A 536 -11.00 -10.66 -29.51
N TYR A 537 -10.71 -11.80 -28.89
CA TYR A 537 -9.83 -12.85 -29.44
C TYR A 537 -8.43 -12.32 -29.82
N PHE A 538 -7.79 -11.63 -28.89
CA PHE A 538 -6.45 -11.08 -29.14
C PHE A 538 -5.38 -12.19 -29.22
N PRO A 539 -4.22 -11.90 -29.84
CA PRO A 539 -3.05 -12.76 -29.72
C PRO A 539 -2.75 -13.12 -28.26
N LYS A 540 -2.30 -14.35 -28.01
CA LYS A 540 -1.99 -14.83 -26.66
C LYS A 540 -1.00 -13.88 -25.98
N GLY A 541 -1.29 -13.49 -24.74
CA GLY A 541 -0.42 -12.58 -23.98
C GLY A 541 -0.62 -11.10 -24.27
N THR A 542 -1.64 -10.71 -25.04
CA THR A 542 -1.94 -9.30 -25.31
C THR A 542 -2.24 -8.56 -24.00
N LYS A 543 -1.47 -7.51 -23.71
CA LYS A 543 -1.58 -6.70 -22.49
C LYS A 543 -1.97 -5.26 -22.75
N TYR A 544 -1.77 -4.78 -23.98
CA TYR A 544 -1.90 -3.38 -24.32
C TYR A 544 -2.85 -3.19 -25.50
N LEU A 545 -3.69 -2.16 -25.40
CA LEU A 545 -4.52 -1.65 -26.49
C LEU A 545 -4.07 -0.22 -26.79
N LYS A 546 -3.57 0.04 -28.00
CA LYS A 546 -3.27 1.37 -28.50
C LYS A 546 -4.33 1.78 -29.51
N ILE A 547 -4.92 2.94 -29.29
CA ILE A 547 -5.91 3.57 -30.15
C ILE A 547 -5.28 4.83 -30.73
N ARG A 548 -5.05 4.83 -32.04
CA ARG A 548 -4.50 5.97 -32.79
C ARG A 548 -5.65 6.73 -33.44
N PHE A 549 -5.64 8.04 -33.25
CA PHE A 549 -6.57 8.98 -33.88
C PHE A 549 -6.16 9.23 -35.32
N SER A 550 -7.15 9.58 -36.15
CA SER A 550 -6.90 10.05 -37.50
C SER A 550 -6.12 11.35 -37.50
N ASP A 551 -5.48 11.65 -38.63
CA ASP A 551 -4.70 12.89 -38.82
C ASP A 551 -5.62 14.13 -39.04
N ASN A 552 -6.90 14.03 -38.67
CA ASN A 552 -7.87 15.12 -38.72
C ASN A 552 -8.24 15.57 -37.28
N PRO A 553 -7.64 16.68 -36.78
CA PRO A 553 -7.86 17.16 -35.41
C PRO A 553 -9.34 17.32 -35.05
N GLY A 554 -9.75 16.79 -33.90
CA GLY A 554 -11.12 16.95 -33.39
C GLY A 554 -12.18 16.13 -34.10
N ALA A 555 -11.84 15.40 -35.15
CA ALA A 555 -12.81 14.69 -36.00
C ALA A 555 -13.34 13.39 -35.35
N ALA A 556 -12.51 12.74 -34.55
CA ALA A 556 -12.90 11.62 -33.72
C ALA A 556 -12.72 11.99 -32.24
N GLN A 557 -13.75 11.73 -31.43
CA GLN A 557 -13.74 12.00 -30.01
C GLN A 557 -14.23 10.79 -29.24
N ILE A 558 -13.34 10.12 -28.51
CA ILE A 558 -13.73 8.96 -27.71
C ILE A 558 -14.50 9.47 -26.49
N GLY A 559 -15.67 8.90 -26.22
CA GLY A 559 -16.49 9.21 -25.04
C GLY A 559 -16.46 8.13 -23.96
N LYS A 560 -16.14 6.89 -24.34
CA LYS A 560 -16.03 5.77 -23.38
C LYS A 560 -15.13 4.66 -23.91
N VAL A 561 -14.35 4.04 -23.01
CA VAL A 561 -13.59 2.82 -23.27
C VAL A 561 -13.89 1.78 -22.20
N SER A 562 -14.32 0.59 -22.60
CA SER A 562 -14.47 -0.57 -21.73
C SER A 562 -13.41 -1.62 -22.13
N LEU A 563 -12.62 -2.12 -21.19
CA LEU A 563 -11.61 -3.16 -21.45
C LEU A 563 -11.93 -4.39 -20.63
N LYS A 564 -12.07 -5.53 -21.28
CA LYS A 564 -12.15 -6.82 -20.60
C LYS A 564 -10.76 -7.39 -20.46
N TYR A 565 -10.47 -7.96 -19.30
CA TYR A 565 -9.22 -8.65 -19.04
C TYR A 565 -9.49 -9.98 -18.34
N GLU A 566 -8.50 -10.86 -18.43
CA GLU A 566 -8.44 -12.13 -17.70
C GLU A 566 -7.01 -12.39 -17.23
N SER A 567 -6.87 -13.15 -16.15
CA SER A 567 -5.60 -13.72 -15.72
C SER A 567 -5.45 -15.06 -16.40
N ILE A 568 -4.32 -15.28 -17.07
CA ILE A 568 -4.00 -16.60 -17.62
C ILE A 568 -3.12 -17.38 -16.64
N ASP A 569 -3.46 -18.65 -16.44
CA ASP A 569 -2.52 -19.61 -15.84
C ASP A 569 -1.51 -20.05 -16.90
N GLU A 570 -0.24 -20.11 -16.51
CA GLU A 570 0.82 -20.67 -17.37
C GLU A 570 0.80 -22.20 -17.38
#